data_AF-A0A844WSX7-F1
#
_entry.id   AF-A0A844WSX7-F1
#
_cell.length_a   1.000
_cell.length_b   1.000
_cell.length_c   1.000
_cell.angle_alpha   90.00
_cell.angle_beta   90.00
_cell.angle_gamma   90.00
#
_symmetry.space_group_name_H-M   'P 1'
#
loop_
_entity.id
_entity.type
_entity.pdbx_description
1 polymer ?
#
loop_
_entity_poly.entity_id
_entity_poly.type
_entity_poly.pdbx_seq_one_letter_code
_entity_poly.pdbx_strand_id
1 'polypeptide(L)'
;MDEQDFVIFSKKWEENSSIIIESKLKHLKVKSNIFNMALSRIPNSFAEAVVDIFLEDNDFPIDDSDLIICIKNGSLGLKKSVFYRKNISKKIINLCKISLKNS
;
A
#
# COMPACT_ATOMS: atom_id res chain seq x y z
N MET A 1 2.79 7.42 16.39
CA MET A 1 3.60 7.57 15.18
C MET A 1 2.99 8.72 14.43
N ASP A 2 3.69 9.83 14.41
CA ASP A 2 3.28 11.05 13.72
C ASP A 2 3.92 11.12 12.32
N GLU A 3 3.68 12.21 11.59
CA GLU A 3 4.21 12.39 10.23
C GLU A 3 5.74 12.51 10.19
N GLN A 4 6.36 13.09 11.23
CA GLN A 4 7.82 13.19 11.33
C GLN A 4 8.45 11.82 11.52
N ASP A 5 7.84 10.96 12.34
CA ASP A 5 8.25 9.57 12.48
C ASP A 5 8.22 8.86 11.12
N PHE A 6 7.17 9.06 10.31
CA PHE A 6 7.08 8.43 8.99
C PHE A 6 8.19 8.88 8.04
N VAL A 7 8.53 10.17 8.00
CA VAL A 7 9.62 10.69 7.17
C VAL A 7 10.99 10.16 7.62
N ILE A 8 11.19 10.03 8.94
CA ILE A 8 12.40 9.44 9.48
C ILE A 8 12.45 7.93 9.17
N PHE A 9 11.32 7.24 9.28
CA PHE A 9 11.20 5.83 8.90
C PHE A 9 11.43 5.63 7.41
N SER A 10 10.88 6.47 6.53
CA SER A 10 11.07 6.35 5.09
C SER A 10 12.53 6.52 4.69
N LYS A 11 13.22 7.52 5.25
CA LYS A 11 14.67 7.70 5.03
C LYS A 11 15.48 6.50 5.53
N LYS A 12 15.21 6.01 6.73
CA LYS A 12 15.88 4.82 7.27
C LYS A 12 15.54 3.55 6.50
N TRP A 13 14.37 3.48 5.87
CA TRP A 13 13.93 2.33 5.08
C TRP A 13 14.64 2.30 3.72
N GLU A 14 14.78 3.46 3.05
CA GLU A 14 15.63 3.59 1.86
C GLU A 14 17.08 3.18 2.17
N GLU A 15 17.57 3.45 3.39
CA GLU A 15 18.94 3.14 3.81
C GLU A 15 19.15 1.71 4.35
N ASN A 16 18.14 1.06 4.94
CA ASN A 16 18.27 -0.22 5.64
C ASN A 16 17.03 -1.12 5.42
N SER A 17 16.96 -1.76 4.26
CA SER A 17 15.76 -2.42 3.74
C SER A 17 15.28 -3.67 4.49
N SER A 18 16.00 -4.26 5.45
CA SER A 18 15.65 -5.60 5.98
C SER A 18 15.35 -5.75 7.48
N ILE A 19 15.68 -4.81 8.38
CA ILE A 19 15.75 -5.13 9.83
C ILE A 19 14.70 -4.43 10.70
N ILE A 20 14.16 -3.29 10.29
CA ILE A 20 13.30 -2.46 11.18
C ILE A 20 11.81 -2.84 11.09
N ILE A 21 11.41 -3.56 10.06
CA ILE A 21 10.01 -3.68 9.66
C ILE A 21 9.36 -4.94 10.22
N GLU A 22 9.97 -6.12 10.09
CA GLU A 22 9.36 -7.36 10.55
C GLU A 22 9.02 -7.36 12.05
N SER A 23 9.85 -6.72 12.88
CA SER A 23 9.60 -6.62 14.33
C SER A 23 8.45 -5.67 14.69
N LYS A 24 8.29 -4.56 13.97
CA LYS A 24 7.24 -3.54 14.21
C LYS A 24 5.91 -3.85 13.51
N LEU A 25 5.96 -4.60 12.42
CA LEU A 25 4.77 -5.09 11.72
C LEU A 25 3.99 -6.14 12.53
N LYS A 26 4.44 -6.60 13.70
CA LYS A 26 3.64 -7.51 14.53
C LYS A 26 2.34 -6.88 15.07
N HIS A 27 2.26 -5.54 15.12
CA HIS A 27 1.10 -4.83 15.65
C HIS A 27 0.23 -4.25 14.54
N LEU A 28 -1.02 -4.72 14.45
CA LEU A 28 -2.00 -4.27 13.45
C LEU A 28 -2.15 -2.75 13.42
N LYS A 29 -2.22 -2.09 14.58
CA LYS A 29 -2.33 -0.62 14.67
C LYS A 29 -1.15 0.11 14.02
N VAL A 30 0.06 -0.44 14.13
CA VAL A 30 1.25 0.13 13.50
C VAL A 30 1.20 -0.08 11.99
N LYS A 31 0.81 -1.29 11.54
CA LYS A 31 0.57 -1.58 10.10
C LYS A 31 -0.40 -0.59 9.50
N SER A 32 -1.57 -0.40 10.12
CA SER A 32 -2.61 0.52 9.63
C SER A 32 -2.11 1.97 9.55
N ASN A 33 -1.34 2.44 10.53
CA ASN A 33 -0.78 3.79 10.47
C ASN A 33 0.23 3.96 9.32
N ILE A 34 1.15 3.01 9.13
CA ILE A 34 2.12 3.04 8.03
C ILE A 34 1.40 2.99 6.68
N PHE A 35 0.43 2.09 6.54
CA PHE A 35 -0.38 1.96 5.33
C PHE A 35 -1.11 3.26 5.00
N ASN A 36 -1.82 3.86 5.97
CA ASN A 36 -2.57 5.10 5.75
C ASN A 36 -1.66 6.28 5.36
N MET A 37 -0.46 6.36 5.96
CA MET A 37 0.54 7.38 5.62
C MET A 37 1.11 7.19 4.21
N ALA A 38 1.33 5.94 3.79
CA ALA A 38 1.77 5.66 2.43
C ALA A 38 0.64 5.92 1.41
N LEU A 39 -0.58 5.48 1.71
CA LEU A 39 -1.76 5.68 0.87
C LEU A 39 -2.02 7.16 0.57
N SER A 40 -1.87 8.04 1.56
CA SER A 40 -2.06 9.49 1.40
C SER A 40 -0.96 10.18 0.57
N ARG A 41 0.14 9.48 0.29
CA ARG A 41 1.29 10.01 -0.46
C ARG A 41 1.39 9.48 -1.88
N ILE A 42 0.51 8.58 -2.31
CA ILE A 42 0.41 8.16 -3.72
C ILE A 42 0.08 9.40 -4.58
N PRO A 43 0.80 9.66 -5.71
CA PRO A 43 1.64 8.72 -6.48
C PRO A 43 3.16 8.81 -6.20
N ASN A 44 3.60 8.99 -4.96
CA ASN A 44 5.01 8.88 -4.61
C ASN A 44 5.50 7.41 -4.76
N SER A 45 6.60 7.19 -5.49
CA SER A 45 7.11 5.84 -5.81
C SER A 45 7.48 5.02 -4.57
N PHE A 46 8.08 5.64 -3.56
CA PHE A 46 8.37 4.96 -2.30
C PHE A 46 7.06 4.58 -1.59
N ALA A 47 6.11 5.51 -1.51
CA ALA A 47 4.80 5.24 -0.92
C ALA A 47 4.05 4.11 -1.62
N GLU A 48 4.12 4.03 -2.96
CA GLU A 48 3.56 2.91 -3.71
C GLU A 48 4.21 1.57 -3.34
N ALA A 49 5.54 1.52 -3.23
CA ALA A 49 6.25 0.30 -2.80
C ALA A 49 5.87 -0.12 -1.38
N VAL A 50 5.66 0.84 -0.47
CA VAL A 50 5.16 0.56 0.89
C VAL A 50 3.77 -0.06 0.82
N VAL A 51 2.84 0.55 0.07
CA VAL A 51 1.47 0.03 -0.09
C VAL A 51 1.48 -1.37 -0.72
N ASP A 52 2.36 -1.61 -1.68
CA ASP A 52 2.50 -2.90 -2.37
C ASP A 52 2.77 -4.05 -1.40
N ILE A 53 3.67 -3.84 -0.44
CA ILE A 53 3.98 -4.82 0.62
C ILE A 53 2.73 -5.19 1.44
N PHE A 54 1.87 -4.21 1.75
CA PHE A 54 0.61 -4.49 2.46
C PHE A 54 -0.43 -5.17 1.56
N LEU A 55 -0.41 -4.92 0.25
CA LEU A 55 -1.27 -5.61 -0.71
C LEU A 55 -0.90 -7.09 -0.88
N GLU A 56 0.35 -7.47 -0.64
CA GLU A 56 0.80 -8.88 -0.59
C GLU A 56 0.44 -9.58 0.73
N ASP A 57 0.32 -8.82 1.83
CA ASP A 57 -0.13 -9.32 3.12
C ASP A 57 -1.64 -9.60 3.13
N ASN A 58 -1.99 -10.88 2.99
CA ASN A 58 -3.39 -11.33 2.92
C ASN A 58 -4.13 -11.24 4.26
N ASP A 59 -3.40 -11.16 5.38
CA ASP A 59 -3.98 -11.08 6.72
C ASP A 59 -4.21 -9.63 7.16
N PHE A 60 -3.61 -8.66 6.45
CA PHE A 60 -3.84 -7.25 6.70
C PHE A 60 -5.19 -6.80 6.10
N PRO A 61 -6.13 -6.28 6.89
CA PRO A 61 -7.41 -5.79 6.37
C PRO A 61 -7.20 -4.48 5.59
N ILE A 62 -7.76 -4.40 4.38
CA ILE A 62 -7.74 -3.20 3.54
C ILE A 62 -9.16 -2.97 3.02
N ASP A 63 -9.67 -1.75 3.18
CA ASP A 63 -11.02 -1.39 2.77
C ASP A 63 -11.10 -1.13 1.26
N ASP A 64 -12.27 -1.39 0.66
CA ASP A 64 -12.52 -1.12 -0.76
C ASP A 64 -12.25 0.35 -1.14
N SER A 65 -12.45 1.31 -0.22
CA SER A 65 -12.13 2.73 -0.44
C SER A 65 -10.65 2.97 -0.69
N ASP A 66 -9.79 2.27 0.05
CA ASP A 66 -8.34 2.43 -0.04
C ASP A 66 -7.83 1.78 -1.33
N LEU A 67 -8.37 0.60 -1.67
CA LEU A 67 -8.11 -0.06 -2.95
C LEU A 67 -8.51 0.83 -4.13
N ILE A 68 -9.62 1.59 -4.02
CA ILE A 68 -10.04 2.55 -5.05
C ILE A 68 -9.02 3.68 -5.20
N ILE A 69 -8.43 4.19 -4.11
CA ILE A 69 -7.37 5.21 -4.16
C ILE A 69 -6.17 4.67 -4.94
N CYS A 70 -5.71 3.46 -4.62
CA CYS A 70 -4.62 2.80 -5.34
C CYS A 70 -4.91 2.64 -6.84
N ILE A 71 -6.14 2.26 -7.22
CA ILE A 71 -6.52 2.06 -8.63
C ILE A 71 -6.56 3.37 -9.41
N LYS A 72 -7.00 4.46 -8.76
CA LYS A 72 -7.18 5.77 -9.41
C LYS A 72 -5.88 6.54 -9.52
N ASN A 73 -5.09 6.55 -8.46
CA ASN A 73 -3.93 7.43 -8.32
C ASN A 73 -2.61 6.68 -8.50
N GLY A 74 -2.59 5.36 -8.35
CA GLY A 74 -1.37 4.56 -8.40
C GLY A 74 -0.83 4.32 -9.80
N SER A 75 0.43 3.95 -9.88
CA SER A 75 1.09 3.48 -11.10
C SER A 75 0.46 2.20 -11.66
N LEU A 76 0.85 1.86 -12.89
CA LEU A 76 0.47 0.59 -13.52
C LEU A 76 0.87 -0.63 -12.67
N GLY A 77 2.02 -0.55 -11.99
CA GLY A 77 2.48 -1.61 -11.08
C GLY A 77 1.50 -1.79 -9.92
N LEU A 78 1.21 -0.70 -9.21
CA LEU A 78 0.31 -0.73 -8.06
C LEU A 78 -1.10 -1.20 -8.43
N LYS A 79 -1.63 -0.79 -9.59
CA LYS A 79 -2.93 -1.27 -10.11
C LYS A 79 -2.96 -2.79 -10.32
N LYS A 80 -1.86 -3.37 -10.80
CA LYS A 80 -1.72 -4.83 -10.96
C LYS A 80 -1.67 -5.51 -9.61
N SER A 81 -0.95 -4.95 -8.64
CA SER A 81 -0.91 -5.50 -7.28
C SER A 81 -2.29 -5.54 -6.62
N VAL A 82 -3.08 -4.47 -6.77
CA VAL A 82 -4.49 -4.48 -6.32
C VAL A 82 -5.29 -5.56 -7.05
N PHE A 83 -5.10 -5.74 -8.35
CA PHE A 83 -5.82 -6.75 -9.13
C PHE A 83 -5.52 -8.19 -8.69
N TYR A 84 -4.29 -8.48 -8.27
CA TYR A 84 -3.85 -9.81 -7.86
C TYR A 84 -4.02 -10.11 -6.37
N ARG A 85 -4.34 -9.11 -5.55
CA ARG A 85 -4.63 -9.30 -4.13
C ARG A 85 -5.76 -10.31 -3.92
N LYS A 86 -5.59 -11.23 -2.95
CA LYS A 86 -6.65 -12.18 -2.59
C LYS A 86 -7.77 -11.48 -1.81
N ASN A 87 -8.96 -12.07 -1.81
CA ASN A 87 -10.12 -11.60 -1.03
C ASN A 87 -10.61 -10.18 -1.36
N ILE A 88 -10.36 -9.68 -2.57
CA ILE A 88 -10.92 -8.41 -3.03
C ILE A 88 -12.33 -8.61 -3.62
N SER A 89 -13.16 -7.57 -3.51
CA SER A 89 -14.52 -7.63 -4.03
C SER A 89 -14.55 -7.65 -5.57
N LYS A 90 -15.61 -8.24 -6.15
CA LYS A 90 -15.81 -8.22 -7.63
C LYS A 90 -15.85 -6.80 -8.20
N LYS A 91 -16.32 -5.83 -7.40
CA LYS A 91 -16.35 -4.41 -7.76
C LYS A 91 -14.94 -3.88 -8.00
N ILE A 92 -13.99 -4.16 -7.10
CA ILE A 92 -12.59 -3.77 -7.22
C ILE A 92 -11.94 -4.42 -8.44
N ILE A 93 -12.15 -5.73 -8.65
CA ILE A 93 -11.62 -6.45 -9.82
C ILE A 93 -12.06 -5.78 -11.14
N ASN A 94 -13.33 -5.40 -11.25
CA ASN A 94 -13.85 -4.74 -12.43
C ASN A 94 -13.24 -3.35 -12.63
N LEU A 95 -13.07 -2.57 -11.55
CA LEU A 95 -12.41 -1.27 -11.60
C LEU A 95 -10.95 -1.39 -12.04
N CYS A 96 -10.21 -2.38 -11.54
CA CYS A 96 -8.85 -2.68 -12.00
C CYS A 96 -8.83 -2.97 -13.51
N LYS A 97 -9.71 -3.85 -14.01
CA LYS A 97 -9.77 -4.18 -15.44
C LYS A 97 -10.02 -2.96 -16.33
N ILE A 98 -10.88 -2.05 -15.88
CA ILE A 98 -11.14 -0.79 -16.61
C ILE A 98 -9.90 0.10 -16.57
N SER A 99 -9.32 0.31 -15.38
CA SER A 99 -8.14 1.16 -15.20
C SER A 99 -6.93 0.66 -16.02
N LEU A 100 -6.68 -0.66 -16.02
CA LEU A 100 -5.58 -1.29 -16.75
C LEU A 100 -5.74 -1.28 -18.27
N LYS A 101 -6.97 -1.18 -18.80
CA LYS A 101 -7.21 -1.04 -20.24
C LYS A 101 -6.97 0.39 -20.75
N ASN A 102 -7.08 1.38 -19.86
CA ASN A 102 -7.00 2.80 -20.17
C ASN A 102 -5.64 3.43 -19.78
N SER A 103 -4.70 2.64 -19.24
CA SER A 103 -3.34 3.07 -18.84
C SER A 103 -2.33 2.63 -19.89
#